data_AF-A0AAV0M3G9-F1
#
_entry.id   AF-A0AAV0M3G9-F1
#
_cell.length_a   1.000
_cell.length_b   1.000
_cell.length_c   1.000
_cell.angle_alpha   90.00
_cell.angle_beta   90.00
_cell.angle_gamma   90.00
#
_symmetry.space_group_name_H-M   'P 1'
#
loop_
_entity.id
_entity.type
_entity.pdbx_description
1 polymer ?
#
loop_
_entity_poly.entity_id
_entity_poly.type
_entity_poly.pdbx_seq_one_letter_code
_entity_poly.pdbx_strand_id
1 'polypeptide(L)'
;MATITNVTEYQAIAKQKLPKMVYDYYASGAEDEWSLEENRNAFTRILFRPRILIDVSKIDMTTTVLGFKISMPIMIAPTAMQKMAHPEGEYATARAASAAGTIMVCSSFFPLMLNRIIEMVETTDSHMKNHDAEPCFAETPFENVTE
;
A
#
# COMPACT_ATOMS: atom_id res chain seq x y z
N MET A 1 -6.76 12.27 21.75
CA MET A 1 -7.16 11.51 20.54
C MET A 1 -7.19 10.05 20.92
N ALA A 2 -8.24 9.32 20.55
CA ALA A 2 -8.28 7.87 20.76
C ALA A 2 -7.19 7.20 19.90
N THR A 3 -6.51 6.21 20.45
CA THR A 3 -5.53 5.40 19.73
C THR A 3 -6.23 4.59 18.65
N ILE A 4 -5.71 4.60 17.43
CA ILE A 4 -6.23 3.81 16.31
C ILE A 4 -5.87 2.34 16.54
N THR A 5 -6.85 1.43 16.46
CA THR A 5 -6.67 0.01 16.79
C THR A 5 -6.79 -0.93 15.58
N ASN A 6 -7.42 -0.49 14.49
CA ASN A 6 -7.60 -1.29 13.28
C ASN A 6 -7.63 -0.39 12.03
N VAL A 7 -7.52 -1.01 10.84
CA VAL A 7 -7.44 -0.29 9.57
C VAL A 7 -8.75 0.43 9.23
N THR A 8 -9.91 -0.17 9.55
CA THR A 8 -11.24 0.38 9.19
C THR A 8 -11.53 1.71 9.89
N GLU A 9 -10.96 1.95 11.08
CA GLU A 9 -11.06 3.23 11.77
C GLU A 9 -10.50 4.41 10.94
N TYR A 10 -9.48 4.17 10.10
CA TYR A 10 -8.96 5.22 9.20
C TYR A 10 -10.03 5.71 8.22
N GLN A 11 -10.92 4.84 7.76
CA GLN A 11 -12.01 5.23 6.85
C GLN A 11 -12.98 6.20 7.53
N ALA A 12 -13.35 5.94 8.78
CA ALA A 12 -14.23 6.81 9.55
C ALA A 12 -13.58 8.18 9.82
N ILE A 13 -12.29 8.20 10.15
CA ILE A 13 -11.52 9.44 10.36
C ILE A 13 -11.39 10.20 9.04
N ALA A 14 -11.10 9.52 7.94
CA ALA A 14 -10.99 10.12 6.60
C ALA A 14 -12.32 10.76 6.18
N LYS A 15 -13.46 10.10 6.43
CA LYS A 15 -14.80 10.64 6.16
C LYS A 15 -15.07 11.95 6.91
N GLN A 16 -14.51 12.11 8.10
CA GLN A 16 -14.67 13.32 8.91
C GLN A 16 -13.71 14.46 8.48
N LYS A 17 -12.52 14.12 7.99
CA LYS A 17 -11.47 15.10 7.67
C LYS A 17 -11.46 15.57 6.21
N LEU A 18 -11.79 14.68 5.28
CA LEU A 18 -11.69 14.97 3.86
C LEU A 18 -12.94 15.71 3.34
N PRO A 19 -12.79 16.59 2.35
CA PRO A 19 -13.94 17.11 1.61
C PRO A 19 -14.76 15.95 1.02
N LYS A 20 -16.09 16.09 1.01
CA LYS A 20 -17.00 15.02 0.58
C LYS A 20 -16.64 14.42 -0.78
N MET A 21 -16.38 15.26 -1.78
CA MET A 21 -16.01 14.81 -3.14
C MET A 21 -14.74 13.95 -3.14
N VAL A 22 -13.74 14.33 -2.33
CA VAL A 22 -12.47 13.60 -2.23
C VAL A 22 -12.68 12.28 -1.49
N TYR A 23 -13.44 12.28 -0.41
CA TYR A 23 -13.76 11.05 0.31
C TYR A 23 -14.52 10.06 -0.58
N ASP A 24 -15.57 10.53 -1.26
CA ASP A 24 -16.40 9.70 -2.13
C ASP A 24 -15.55 9.09 -3.26
N TYR A 25 -14.62 9.85 -3.86
CA TYR A 25 -13.70 9.34 -4.89
C TYR A 25 -12.91 8.10 -4.46
N TYR A 26 -12.43 8.06 -3.22
CA TYR A 26 -11.68 6.91 -2.71
C TYR A 26 -12.56 5.81 -2.14
N ALA A 27 -13.69 6.17 -1.53
CA ALA A 27 -14.54 5.23 -0.82
C ALA A 27 -15.55 4.52 -1.73
N SER A 28 -15.88 5.10 -2.89
CA SER A 28 -16.93 4.59 -3.77
C SER A 28 -16.52 3.35 -4.55
N GLY A 29 -17.49 2.46 -4.78
CA GLY A 29 -17.40 1.33 -5.68
C GLY A 29 -18.12 1.58 -7.02
N ALA A 30 -18.28 0.53 -7.81
CA ALA A 30 -19.08 0.58 -9.04
C ALA A 30 -20.58 0.46 -8.71
N GLU A 31 -21.39 1.36 -9.29
CA GLU A 31 -22.86 1.37 -9.21
C GLU A 31 -23.39 1.20 -7.78
N ASP A 32 -24.12 0.13 -7.50
CA ASP A 32 -24.71 -0.17 -6.19
C ASP A 32 -23.67 -0.64 -5.14
N GLU A 33 -22.38 -0.65 -5.52
CA GLU A 33 -21.23 -1.01 -4.68
C GLU A 33 -21.30 -2.43 -4.12
N TRP A 34 -22.12 -3.30 -4.70
CA TRP A 34 -22.32 -4.67 -4.23
C TRP A 34 -21.00 -5.45 -4.16
N SER A 35 -20.19 -5.36 -5.21
CA SER A 35 -18.88 -6.02 -5.26
C SER A 35 -17.88 -5.47 -4.23
N LEU A 36 -17.97 -4.17 -3.89
CA LEU A 36 -17.10 -3.56 -2.88
C LEU A 36 -17.39 -4.16 -1.50
N GLU A 37 -18.67 -4.28 -1.17
CA GLU A 37 -19.11 -4.86 0.09
C GLU A 37 -18.85 -6.37 0.14
N GLU A 38 -19.10 -7.06 -0.96
CA GLU A 38 -18.87 -8.50 -1.09
C GLU A 38 -17.38 -8.87 -0.97
N ASN A 39 -16.46 -8.03 -1.47
CA ASN A 39 -15.02 -8.24 -1.28
C ASN A 39 -14.62 -8.33 0.20
N ARG A 40 -15.30 -7.60 1.09
CA ARG A 40 -15.06 -7.66 2.55
C ARG A 40 -15.75 -8.87 3.16
N ASN A 41 -17.02 -9.09 2.81
CA ASN A 41 -17.82 -10.20 3.32
C ASN A 41 -17.29 -11.57 2.89
N ALA A 42 -16.53 -11.64 1.81
CA ALA A 42 -15.86 -12.88 1.38
C ALA A 42 -14.92 -13.45 2.44
N PHE A 43 -14.20 -12.59 3.16
CA PHE A 43 -13.26 -13.05 4.18
C PHE A 43 -13.96 -13.65 5.41
N THR A 44 -15.19 -13.22 5.72
CA THR A 44 -15.92 -13.75 6.89
C THR A 44 -16.45 -15.16 6.68
N ARG A 45 -16.49 -15.63 5.42
CA ARG A 45 -16.90 -17.00 5.06
C ARG A 45 -15.77 -18.01 5.24
N ILE A 46 -14.53 -17.56 5.40
CA ILE A 46 -13.35 -18.41 5.57
C ILE A 46 -13.02 -18.51 7.06
N LEU A 47 -13.06 -19.73 7.60
CA LEU A 47 -12.76 -20.00 9.01
C LEU A 47 -11.37 -20.61 9.17
N PHE A 48 -10.66 -20.22 10.23
CA PHE A 48 -9.38 -20.81 10.58
C PHE A 48 -9.55 -22.12 11.35
N ARG A 49 -8.70 -23.10 11.04
CA ARG A 49 -8.46 -24.28 11.87
C ARG A 49 -7.08 -24.13 12.53
N PRO A 50 -6.98 -23.43 13.67
CA PRO A 50 -5.68 -23.17 14.29
C PRO A 50 -5.02 -24.48 14.71
N ARG A 51 -3.70 -24.56 14.52
CA ARG A 51 -2.89 -25.70 14.94
C ARG A 51 -2.28 -25.35 16.30
N ILE A 52 -2.51 -26.21 17.28
CA ILE A 52 -2.03 -26.01 18.65
C ILE A 52 -0.75 -26.81 18.90
N LEU A 53 -0.04 -26.49 20.00
CA LEU A 53 1.21 -27.13 20.41
C LEU A 53 2.34 -27.00 19.36
N ILE A 54 2.33 -25.91 18.60
CA ILE A 54 3.42 -25.53 17.69
C ILE A 54 4.16 -24.36 18.35
N ASP A 55 5.49 -24.43 18.38
CA ASP A 55 6.31 -23.32 18.82
C ASP A 55 6.24 -22.19 17.77
N VAL A 56 5.59 -21.10 18.16
CA VAL A 56 5.45 -19.87 17.37
C VAL A 56 6.19 -18.70 18.04
N SER A 57 7.18 -18.98 18.89
CA SER A 57 8.00 -17.95 19.57
C SER A 57 8.78 -17.06 18.58
N LYS A 58 9.05 -17.58 17.38
CA LYS A 58 9.65 -16.84 16.26
C LYS A 58 8.80 -17.04 15.02
N ILE A 59 8.33 -15.94 14.44
CA ILE A 59 7.53 -15.92 13.21
C ILE A 59 8.32 -15.11 12.18
N ASP A 60 8.62 -15.74 11.05
CA ASP A 60 9.18 -15.07 9.87
C ASP A 60 8.06 -14.82 8.87
N MET A 61 7.76 -13.55 8.60
CA MET A 61 6.76 -13.15 7.60
C MET A 61 7.42 -12.75 6.27
N THR A 62 8.75 -12.81 6.18
CA THR A 62 9.45 -12.36 4.98
C THR A 62 9.14 -13.28 3.81
N THR A 63 9.01 -12.71 2.61
CA THR A 63 8.71 -13.47 1.39
C THR A 63 9.37 -12.82 0.18
N THR A 64 9.28 -13.45 -0.98
CA THR A 64 9.83 -12.94 -2.24
C THR A 64 8.71 -12.78 -3.26
N VAL A 65 8.61 -11.60 -3.87
CA VAL A 65 7.64 -11.27 -4.91
C VAL A 65 8.40 -10.77 -6.13
N LEU A 66 8.23 -11.44 -7.28
CA LEU A 66 8.90 -11.08 -8.55
C LEU A 66 10.44 -10.96 -8.44
N GLY A 67 11.06 -11.75 -7.56
CA GLY A 67 12.52 -11.71 -7.31
C GLY A 67 12.96 -10.75 -6.19
N PHE A 68 12.07 -9.88 -5.71
CA PHE A 68 12.36 -8.92 -4.64
C PHE A 68 11.98 -9.47 -3.27
N LYS A 69 12.89 -9.37 -2.30
CA LYS A 69 12.65 -9.77 -0.91
C LYS A 69 11.86 -8.67 -0.19
N ILE A 70 10.75 -9.03 0.45
CA ILE A 70 9.92 -8.12 1.25
C ILE A 70 9.76 -8.63 2.69
N SER A 71 9.52 -7.71 3.62
CA SER A 71 9.44 -7.98 5.06
C SER A 71 8.18 -8.74 5.49
N MET A 72 7.08 -8.60 4.72
CA MET A 72 5.78 -9.19 4.99
C MET A 72 4.99 -9.41 3.68
N PRO A 73 4.02 -10.33 3.61
CA PRO A 73 3.26 -10.61 2.40
C PRO A 73 2.12 -9.59 2.17
N ILE A 74 2.39 -8.30 2.39
CA ILE A 74 1.44 -7.20 2.26
C ILE A 74 2.13 -6.06 1.52
N MET A 75 1.54 -5.62 0.41
CA MET A 75 2.05 -4.55 -0.46
C MET A 75 1.03 -3.43 -0.59
N ILE A 76 1.47 -2.25 -1.03
CA ILE A 76 0.59 -1.10 -1.28
C ILE A 76 0.09 -1.16 -2.73
N ALA A 77 -1.23 -1.27 -2.89
CA ALA A 77 -1.89 -1.28 -4.19
C ALA A 77 -1.86 0.11 -4.86
N PRO A 78 -1.92 0.18 -6.21
CA PRO A 78 -1.90 1.45 -6.92
C PRO A 78 -3.20 2.22 -6.69
N THR A 79 -3.07 3.45 -6.18
CA THR A 79 -4.19 4.38 -5.98
C THR A 79 -3.82 5.74 -6.57
N ALA A 80 -4.73 6.33 -7.34
CA ALA A 80 -4.47 7.57 -8.06
C ALA A 80 -4.67 8.81 -7.16
N MET A 81 -3.97 9.90 -7.52
CA MET A 81 -4.20 11.25 -6.99
C MET A 81 -4.10 11.39 -5.45
N GLN A 82 -3.14 10.75 -4.79
CA GLN A 82 -3.06 10.71 -3.31
C GLN A 82 -2.89 12.09 -2.66
N LYS A 83 -2.43 13.10 -3.42
CA LYS A 83 -2.39 14.49 -2.97
C LYS A 83 -3.73 15.08 -2.55
N MET A 84 -4.85 14.52 -3.03
CA MET A 84 -6.16 14.96 -2.56
C MET A 84 -6.42 14.53 -1.11
N ALA A 85 -5.85 13.39 -0.67
CA ALA A 85 -5.99 12.89 0.69
C ALA A 85 -5.02 13.57 1.67
N HIS A 86 -3.77 13.83 1.25
CA HIS A 86 -2.76 14.48 2.08
C HIS A 86 -1.80 15.29 1.21
N PRO A 87 -1.30 16.48 1.64
CA PRO A 87 -0.43 17.32 0.81
C PRO A 87 0.83 16.62 0.28
N GLU A 88 1.38 15.68 1.05
CA GLU A 88 2.54 14.88 0.62
C GLU A 88 2.22 13.80 -0.41
N GLY A 89 0.96 13.38 -0.51
CA GLY A 89 0.49 12.37 -1.46
C GLY A 89 1.36 11.11 -1.52
N GLU A 90 1.74 10.74 -2.74
CA GLU A 90 2.50 9.54 -3.05
C GLU A 90 3.88 9.50 -2.40
N TYR A 91 4.48 10.65 -2.05
CA TYR A 91 5.75 10.68 -1.34
C TYR A 91 5.65 10.09 0.07
N ALA A 92 4.57 10.39 0.80
CA ALA A 92 4.36 9.83 2.12
C ALA A 92 4.18 8.31 2.05
N THR A 93 3.44 7.83 1.05
CA THR A 93 3.21 6.39 0.80
C THR A 93 4.49 5.67 0.41
N ALA A 94 5.32 6.26 -0.46
CA ALA A 94 6.60 5.68 -0.87
C ALA A 94 7.58 5.56 0.30
N ARG A 95 7.68 6.62 1.13
CA ARG A 95 8.50 6.57 2.36
C ARG A 95 7.98 5.52 3.34
N ALA A 96 6.66 5.40 3.50
CA ALA A 96 6.07 4.39 4.37
C ALA A 96 6.35 2.96 3.86
N ALA A 97 6.28 2.73 2.55
CA ALA A 97 6.57 1.42 1.95
C ALA A 97 8.04 1.03 2.12
N SER A 98 8.97 1.95 1.85
CA SER A 98 10.40 1.77 2.07
C SER A 98 10.71 1.49 3.54
N ALA A 99 10.18 2.31 4.47
CA ALA A 99 10.37 2.10 5.90
C ALA A 99 9.78 0.77 6.40
N ALA A 100 8.68 0.30 5.81
CA ALA A 100 8.09 -0.99 6.12
C ALA A 100 8.82 -2.17 5.44
N GLY A 101 9.72 -1.92 4.49
CA GLY A 101 10.40 -2.95 3.71
C GLY A 101 9.47 -3.73 2.79
N THR A 102 8.49 -3.07 2.17
CA THR A 102 7.55 -3.69 1.23
C THR A 102 7.39 -2.88 -0.06
N ILE A 103 6.77 -3.49 -1.06
CA ILE A 103 6.56 -2.91 -2.38
C ILE A 103 5.38 -1.94 -2.38
N MET A 104 5.56 -0.79 -3.01
CA MET A 104 4.50 0.11 -3.43
C MET A 104 4.32 0.02 -4.94
N VAL A 105 3.09 -0.23 -5.38
CA VAL A 105 2.73 -0.15 -6.80
C VAL A 105 2.25 1.27 -7.10
N CYS A 106 2.84 1.91 -8.11
CA CYS A 106 2.50 3.27 -8.51
C CYS A 106 1.40 3.28 -9.57
N SER A 107 0.38 4.15 -9.43
CA SER A 107 -0.71 4.28 -10.42
C SER A 107 -0.25 5.09 -11.63
N SER A 108 -0.63 4.75 -12.87
CA SER A 108 -0.30 5.59 -14.03
C SER A 108 -0.89 7.01 -13.98
N PHE A 109 -1.94 7.22 -13.19
CA PHE A 109 -2.59 8.52 -12.97
C PHE A 109 -2.12 9.20 -11.68
N PHE A 110 -0.80 9.34 -11.52
CA PHE A 110 -0.23 10.20 -10.47
C PHE A 110 -0.03 11.64 -11.00
N PRO A 111 -0.23 12.68 -10.17
CA PRO A 111 0.04 14.08 -10.56
C PRO A 111 1.54 14.46 -10.47
N LEU A 112 2.40 13.55 -10.04
CA LEU A 112 3.83 13.76 -9.85
C LEU A 112 4.65 13.22 -11.03
N MET A 113 5.97 13.38 -11.03
CA MET A 113 6.83 12.73 -12.03
C MET A 113 7.44 11.50 -11.37
N LEU A 114 7.36 10.32 -12.00
CA LEU A 114 7.85 9.06 -11.42
C LEU A 114 9.29 9.16 -10.89
N ASN A 115 10.17 9.80 -11.66
CA ASN A 115 11.58 10.02 -11.31
C ASN A 115 11.76 10.75 -9.97
N ARG A 116 10.86 11.67 -9.61
CA ARG A 116 10.95 12.42 -8.34
C ARG A 116 10.67 11.53 -7.13
N ILE A 117 9.85 10.50 -7.28
CA ILE A 117 9.54 9.55 -6.20
C ILE A 117 10.74 8.63 -5.97
N ILE A 118 11.34 8.14 -7.06
CA ILE A 118 12.53 7.27 -7.02
C ILE A 118 13.70 7.98 -6.31
N GLU A 119 14.01 9.23 -6.70
CA GLU A 119 15.07 10.04 -6.07
C GLU A 119 14.84 10.24 -4.55
N MET A 120 13.59 10.37 -4.11
CA MET A 120 13.28 10.52 -2.68
C MET A 120 13.47 9.23 -1.89
N VAL A 121 13.11 8.07 -2.46
CA VAL A 121 13.30 6.79 -1.76
C VAL A 121 14.81 6.49 -1.63
N GLU A 122 15.58 6.73 -2.69
CA GLU A 122 17.05 6.55 -2.68
C GLU A 122 17.75 7.46 -1.65
N THR A 123 17.30 8.71 -1.49
CA THR A 123 17.84 9.61 -0.47
C THR A 123 17.47 9.18 0.95
N THR A 124 16.33 8.52 1.14
CA THR A 124 15.91 7.97 2.43
C THR A 124 16.74 6.73 2.79
N ASP A 125 17.02 5.86 1.82
CA ASP A 125 17.92 4.71 1.98
C ASP A 125 19.37 5.13 2.27
N SER A 126 19.83 6.27 1.74
CA SER A 126 21.17 6.79 2.04
C SER A 126 21.38 7.18 3.51
N HIS A 127 20.30 7.51 4.24
CA HIS A 127 20.29 7.74 5.68
C HIS A 127 20.05 6.47 6.51
N MET A 128 19.66 5.36 5.87
CA MET A 128 19.43 4.03 6.47
C MET A 128 20.44 2.97 5.96
N LYS A 129 21.68 3.39 5.62
CA LYS A 129 22.79 2.49 5.25
C LYS A 129 23.17 1.55 6.40
N ASN A 130 22.45 0.43 6.50
CA ASN A 130 22.88 -0.87 7.04
C ASN A 130 21.81 -1.92 6.67
N HIS A 131 21.62 -2.18 5.38
CA HIS A 131 21.29 -3.52 4.86
C HIS A 131 21.24 -3.46 3.33
N ASP A 132 21.70 -4.52 2.69
CA ASP A 132 21.86 -4.72 1.25
C ASP A 132 20.53 -4.77 0.46
N ALA A 133 19.71 -3.72 0.57
CA ALA A 133 18.49 -3.58 -0.20
C ALA A 133 18.81 -2.90 -1.54
N GLU A 134 18.81 -3.68 -2.62
CA GLU A 134 18.65 -3.10 -3.96
C GLU A 134 17.26 -2.45 -4.06
N PRO A 135 17.15 -1.29 -4.71
CA PRO A 135 15.89 -0.58 -4.81
C PRO A 135 14.84 -1.46 -5.52
N CYS A 136 13.74 -1.75 -4.82
CA CYS A 136 12.61 -2.55 -5.33
C CYS A 136 11.75 -1.76 -6.34
N PHE A 137 12.36 -1.24 -7.41
CA PHE A 137 11.65 -0.61 -8.51
C PHE A 137 11.68 -1.54 -9.72
N ALA A 138 10.58 -2.27 -9.92
CA ALA A 138 10.33 -2.92 -11.19
C ALA A 138 9.80 -1.89 -12.19
N GLU A 139 10.69 -1.22 -12.93
CA GLU A 139 10.30 -0.63 -14.21
C GLU A 139 10.07 -1.80 -15.18
N THR A 140 8.81 -2.20 -15.38
CA THR A 140 8.47 -2.98 -16.58
C THR A 140 8.61 -2.04 -17.78
N PRO A 141 9.45 -2.33 -18.79
CA PRO A 141 9.54 -1.51 -19.98
C PRO A 141 8.18 -1.50 -20.66
N PHE A 142 7.51 -0.34 -20.70
CA PHE A 142 6.37 -0.13 -21.58
C PHE A 142 6.90 0.02 -23.01
N GLU A 143 7.21 -1.10 -23.66
CA GLU A 143 7.27 -1.12 -25.12
C GLU A 143 5.83 -1.08 -25.65
N ASN A 144 5.46 0.09 -26.19
CA ASN A 144 4.39 0.36 -27.15
C ASN A 144 3.32 -0.74 -27.33
N VAL A 145 2.15 -0.55 -26.72
CA VAL A 145 0.89 -1.12 -27.24
C VAL A 145 -0.10 0.03 -27.43
N THR A 146 0.09 0.75 -28.53
CA THR A 146 -0.98 1.44 -29.24
C THR A 146 -1.49 0.51 -30.32
N GLU A 147 -2.69 -0.02 -30.14
CA GLU A 147 -3.69 -0.25 -31.20
C GLU A 147 -5.08 0.01 -30.60
#